data_AF-A0A2W7QVD8-F1
#
_entry.id   AF-A0A2W7QVD8-F1
#
_cell.length_a   1.000
_cell.length_b   1.000
_cell.length_c   1.000
_cell.angle_alpha   90.00
_cell.angle_beta   90.00
_cell.angle_gamma   90.00
#
_symmetry.space_group_name_H-M   'P 1'
#
loop_
_entity.id
_entity.type
_entity.pdbx_description
1 polymer ?
#
loop_
_entity_poly.entity_id
_entity_poly.type
_entity_poly.pdbx_seq_one_letter_code
_entity_poly.pdbx_strand_id
1 'polypeptide(L)' 'MITIHMPTSSPVSFQLPAMTKIPEVGQTFELKFEDYITDPDEWELALSTLDNDEMVVDRIEENEVWLREGDPDDEDDY' A
#
# COMPACT_ATOMS: atom_id res chain seq x y z
N MET A 1 -2.43 8.65 -14.02
CA MET A 1 -2.12 7.36 -13.38
C MET A 1 -1.53 7.71 -12.03
N ILE A 2 -1.79 6.90 -11.01
CA ILE A 2 -1.30 7.13 -9.66
C ILE A 2 -0.27 6.04 -9.37
N THR A 3 0.93 6.39 -8.95
CA THR A 3 1.96 5.43 -8.54
C THR A 3 1.81 5.16 -7.06
N ILE A 4 1.70 3.89 -6.68
CA ILE A 4 1.63 3.45 -5.30
C ILE A 4 3.00 2.86 -4.93
N HIS A 5 3.56 3.29 -3.82
CA HIS A 5 4.83 2.81 -3.28
C HIS A 5 4.55 2.01 -2.00
N MET A 6 4.93 0.73 -1.99
CA MET A 6 4.79 -0.14 -0.83
C MET A 6 6.03 -0.08 0.08
N PRO A 7 5.86 -0.22 1.41
CA PRO A 7 6.93 -0.19 2.41
C PRO A 7 7.67 -1.54 2.49
N THR A 8 7.95 -2.18 1.36
CA THR A 8 8.61 -3.49 1.30
C THR A 8 10.14 -3.36 1.40
N SER A 9 10.82 -4.43 1.80
CA SER A 9 12.30 -4.45 1.95
C SER A 9 13.04 -4.05 0.67
N SER A 10 12.48 -4.37 -0.50
CA SER A 10 12.80 -3.71 -1.76
C SER A 10 11.61 -2.87 -2.20
N PRO A 11 11.78 -1.63 -2.68
CA PRO A 11 10.67 -0.75 -3.01
C PRO A 11 9.85 -1.34 -4.16
N VAL A 12 8.67 -1.86 -3.84
CA VAL A 12 7.68 -2.30 -4.84
C VAL A 12 6.80 -1.10 -5.17
N SER A 13 6.67 -0.81 -6.46
CA SER A 13 5.84 0.29 -6.91
C SER A 13 4.99 -0.12 -8.11
N PHE A 14 3.71 0.19 -8.07
CA PHE A 14 2.76 -0.16 -9.12
C PHE A 14 1.86 1.01 -9.47
N GLN A 15 1.26 0.97 -10.66
CA GLN A 15 0.44 2.07 -11.18
C GLN A 15 -1.04 1.73 -11.13
N LEU A 16 -1.83 2.64 -10.56
CA LEU A 16 -3.27 2.60 -10.55
C LEU A 16 -3.87 3.59 -11.56
N PRO A 17 -5.05 3.28 -12.12
CA PRO A 17 -5.80 4.25 -12.90
C PRO A 17 -6.15 5.47 -12.03
N ALA A 18 -6.09 6.67 -12.62
CA ALA A 18 -6.35 7.92 -11.87
C ALA A 18 -7.79 8.06 -11.35
N MET A 19 -8.70 7.21 -11.82
CA MET A 19 -10.08 7.12 -11.31
C MET A 19 -10.20 6.23 -10.07
N THR A 20 -9.11 5.59 -9.64
CA THR A 20 -9.11 4.75 -8.44
C THR A 20 -9.32 5.64 -7.23
N LYS A 21 -10.27 5.25 -6.39
CA LYS A 21 -10.54 5.97 -5.15
C LYS A 21 -9.43 5.64 -4.14
N ILE A 22 -8.49 6.56 -3.99
CA ILE A 22 -7.47 6.48 -2.94
C ILE A 22 -8.12 6.99 -1.64
N PRO A 23 -8.04 6.22 -0.53
CA PRO A 23 -8.49 6.67 0.78
C PRO A 23 -7.56 7.75 1.33
N GLU A 24 -7.97 8.38 2.43
CA GLU A 24 -7.23 9.50 3.01
C GLU A 24 -5.98 9.02 3.76
N VAL A 25 -5.03 9.94 4.00
CA VAL A 25 -3.85 9.66 4.83
C VAL A 25 -4.28 9.16 6.21
N GLY A 26 -3.68 8.05 6.66
CA GLY A 26 -4.02 7.37 7.91
C GLY A 26 -5.13 6.32 7.78
N GLN A 27 -5.70 6.12 6.59
CA GLN A 27 -6.70 5.06 6.36
C GLN A 27 -6.10 3.84 5.67
N THR A 28 -6.71 2.68 5.94
CA THR A 28 -6.38 1.41 5.28
C THR A 28 -6.65 1.46 3.78
N PHE A 29 -5.67 1.00 3.02
CA PHE A 29 -5.67 0.90 1.57
C PHE A 29 -6.16 -0.48 1.12
N GLU A 30 -7.47 -0.67 1.10
CA GLU A 30 -8.10 -1.90 0.65
C GLU A 30 -8.11 -2.00 -0.89
N LEU A 31 -7.16 -2.75 -1.45
CA LEU A 31 -7.03 -2.99 -2.89
C LEU A 31 -6.68 -4.46 -3.16
N LYS A 32 -7.10 -4.99 -4.32
CA LYS A 32 -6.57 -6.26 -4.85
C LYS A 32 -5.21 -6.04 -5.49
N PHE A 33 -4.15 -6.00 -4.67
CA PHE A 33 -2.77 -5.81 -5.12
C PHE A 33 -2.33 -6.84 -6.18
N GLU A 34 -2.82 -8.08 -6.10
CA GLU A 34 -2.58 -9.15 -7.08
C GLU A 34 -2.97 -8.79 -8.53
N ASP A 35 -3.91 -7.86 -8.72
CA ASP A 35 -4.37 -7.44 -10.05
C ASP A 35 -3.39 -6.45 -10.71
N TYR A 36 -2.53 -5.82 -9.90
CA TYR A 36 -1.62 -4.75 -10.34
C TYR A 36 -0.15 -5.16 -10.26
N ILE A 37 0.22 -6.04 -9.33
CA ILE A 37 1.58 -6.56 -9.19
C ILE A 37 1.67 -7.85 -10.02
N THR A 38 2.06 -7.69 -11.29
CA THR A 38 2.16 -8.81 -12.23
C THR A 38 3.48 -9.58 -12.14
N ASP A 39 4.49 -8.98 -11.53
CA ASP A 39 5.79 -9.61 -11.35
C ASP A 39 5.75 -10.55 -10.14
N PRO A 40 6.11 -11.83 -10.30
CA PRO A 40 6.00 -12.80 -9.21
C PRO A 40 6.97 -12.49 -8.07
N ASP A 41 8.18 -11.99 -8.35
CA ASP A 41 9.15 -11.65 -7.31
C ASP A 41 8.67 -10.42 -6.50
N GLU A 42 8.12 -9.41 -7.16
CA GLU A 42 7.49 -8.26 -6.47
C GLU A 42 6.24 -8.67 -5.69
N TRP A 43 5.46 -9.61 -6.21
CA TRP A 43 4.27 -10.13 -5.54
C TRP A 43 4.61 -10.89 -4.27
N GLU A 44 5.65 -11.74 -4.29
CA GLU A 44 6.12 -12.42 -3.08
C GLU A 44 6.57 -11.44 -2.00
N LEU A 45 7.24 -10.34 -2.38
CA LEU A 45 7.61 -9.26 -1.45
C LEU A 45 6.39 -8.54 -0.89
N ALA A 46 5.44 -8.16 -1.75
CA ALA A 46 4.22 -7.49 -1.33
C ALA A 46 3.36 -8.39 -0.42
N LEU A 47 3.25 -9.68 -0.74
CA LEU A 47 2.59 -10.68 0.09
C LEU A 47 3.19 -10.76 1.49
N SER A 48 4.53 -10.79 1.60
CA SER A 48 5.18 -10.85 2.90
C SER A 48 4.80 -9.67 3.79
N THR A 49 4.58 -8.48 3.23
CA THR A 49 4.19 -7.29 3.97
C THR A 49 2.67 -7.26 4.23
N LEU A 50 1.84 -7.70 3.27
CA LEU A 50 0.39 -7.79 3.42
C LEU A 50 -0.09 -8.89 4.39
N ASP A 51 0.68 -9.97 4.54
CA ASP A 51 0.35 -11.08 5.45
C ASP A 51 0.62 -10.72 6.92
N ASN A 52 1.53 -9.78 7.17
CA ASN A 52 1.87 -9.32 8.51
C ASN A 52 1.02 -8.13 8.95
N ASP A 53 0.73 -7.18 8.04
CA ASP A 53 0.12 -5.89 8.40
C ASP A 53 -0.85 -5.37 7.34
N GLU A 54 -1.78 -4.50 7.79
CA GLU A 54 -2.65 -3.76 6.90
C GLU A 54 -1.87 -2.63 6.23
N MET A 55 -2.10 -2.38 4.93
CA MET A 55 -1.45 -1.25 4.27
C MET A 55 -2.22 0.02 4.57
N VAL A 56 -1.57 1.02 5.16
CA VAL A 56 -2.16 2.32 5.47
C VAL A 56 -1.51 3.40 4.61
N VAL A 57 -2.30 4.37 4.16
CA VAL A 57 -1.77 5.51 3.42
C VAL A 57 -0.95 6.39 4.35
N ASP A 58 0.36 6.51 4.10
CA ASP A 58 1.28 7.38 4.84
C ASP A 58 1.21 8.83 4.33
N ARG A 59 1.31 9.00 3.01
CA ARG A 59 1.26 10.32 2.37
C ARG A 59 0.85 10.23 0.90
N ILE A 60 0.27 11.32 0.40
CA ILE A 60 -0.16 11.48 -0.99
C ILE A 60 0.50 12.73 -1.56
N GLU A 61 1.26 12.58 -2.65
CA GLU A 61 1.99 13.65 -3.34
C GLU A 61 1.61 13.68 -4.82
N GLU A 62 0.74 14.62 -5.21
CA GLU A 62 0.22 14.78 -6.58
C GLU A 62 -0.39 13.51 -7.19
N ASN A 63 0.45 12.63 -7.76
CA ASN A 63 0.09 11.34 -8.37
C ASN A 63 0.85 10.17 -7.75
N GLU A 64 1.46 10.35 -6.57
CA GLU A 64 2.20 9.32 -5.85
C GLU A 64 1.57 9.09 -4.49
N VAL A 65 1.37 7.84 -4.11
CA VAL A 65 0.84 7.43 -2.80
C VAL A 65 1.87 6.54 -2.17
N TRP A 66 2.26 6.87 -0.95
CA TRP A 66 3.18 6.07 -0.17
C TRP A 66 2.37 5.33 0.89
N LEU A 67 2.56 4.03 0.96
CA LEU A 67 1.94 3.17 1.96
C LEU A 67 2.94 2.91 3.09
N ARG A 68 2.41 2.65 4.27
CA ARG A 68 3.14 2.16 5.44
C ARG A 68 2.44 0.94 6.00
N GLU A 69 3.19 0.13 6.74
CA GLU A 69 2.63 -0.91 7.59
C GLU A 69 1.76 -0.21 8.65
N GLY A 70 0.49 -0.56 8.63
CA GLY A 70 -0.50 -0.17 9.63
C GLY A 70 -0.50 -1.23 10.70
N ASP A 71 0.17 -0.92 11.81
CA ASP A 71 0.16 -1.76 12.99
C ASP A 71 -1.29 -1.88 13.50
N PRO A 72 -1.86 -3.10 13.56
CA PRO A 72 -3.24 -3.29 14.01
C PRO A 72 -3.41 -2.99 15.52
N ASP A 73 -2.32 -2.82 16.27
CA ASP A 73 -2.31 -2.53 17.71
C ASP A 73 -2.23 -1.02 18.05
N ASP A 74 -2.41 -0.11 17.08
CA ASP A 74 -2.70 1.31 17.38
C ASP A 74 -4.17 1.50 17.85
N GLU A 75 -4.68 0.58 18.69
CA GLU A 75 -5.72 0.90 19.65
C GLU A 75 -5.02 1.68 20.78
N ASP A 76 -5.04 3.01 20.67
CA ASP A 76 -4.73 3.96 21.75
C ASP A 76 -5.15 3.39 23.12
N ASP A 77 -4.18 2.82 23.87
CA ASP A 77 -4.30 2.46 25.28
C ASP A 77 -4.47 3.77 26.07
N TYR A 78 -5.74 4.14 26.32
CA TYR A 78 -6.15 5.31 27.11
C TYR A 78 -6.89 4.93 28.40
#